data_AF-A0A2V8ATR4-F1
#
_entry.id   AF-A0A2V8ATR4-F1
#
_cell.length_a   1.000
_cell.length_b   1.000
_cell.length_c   1.000
_cell.angle_alpha   90.00
_cell.angle_beta   90.00
_cell.angle_gamma   90.00
#
_symmetry.space_group_name_H-M   'P 1'
#
loop_
_entity.id
_entity.type
_entity.pdbx_description
1 polymer ?
#
loop_
_entity_poly.entity_id
_entity_poly.type
_entity_poly.pdbx_seq_one_letter_code
_entity_poly.pdbx_strand_id
1 'polypeptide(L)'
;MIKKRTSVRMARLVRQWRQSGESQASFARHHQIPTWTFWYWCRKLAAEAKLTRDDVPAPTFVPVRMAADTPAPVIEIVLSGGERLHIRAEASADLVRAVMTALRARC
;
A
#
# COMPACT_ATOMS: atom_id res chain seq x y z
N MET A 1 -8.89 19.39 32.08
CA MET A 1 -7.46 19.25 32.45
C MET A 1 -7.07 17.88 33.06
N ILE A 2 -7.91 16.82 32.93
CA ILE A 2 -7.74 15.53 33.65
C ILE A 2 -6.95 14.48 32.84
N LYS A 3 -7.03 14.50 31.50
CA LYS A 3 -6.43 13.48 30.60
C LYS A 3 -4.90 13.31 30.74
N LYS A 4 -4.15 14.40 30.99
CA LYS A 4 -2.68 14.37 31.07
C LYS A 4 -2.15 13.67 32.33
N ARG A 5 -2.84 13.78 33.47
CA ARG A 5 -2.38 13.15 34.73
C ARG A 5 -2.51 11.62 34.68
N THR A 6 -3.56 11.13 34.05
CA THR A 6 -3.81 9.69 33.87
C THR A 6 -2.79 9.04 32.94
N SER A 7 -2.36 9.71 31.86
CA SER A 7 -1.37 9.16 30.93
C SER A 7 0.04 9.04 31.54
N VAL A 8 0.45 10.02 32.36
CA VAL A 8 1.74 9.98 33.07
C VAL A 8 1.77 8.86 34.11
N ARG A 9 0.67 8.70 34.88
CA ARG A 9 0.54 7.61 35.85
C ARG A 9 0.59 6.23 35.17
N MET A 10 -0.13 6.07 34.07
CA MET A 10 -0.11 4.85 33.24
C MET A 10 1.31 4.50 32.78
N ALA A 11 2.02 5.46 32.19
CA ALA A 11 3.38 5.25 31.68
C ALA A 11 4.37 4.89 32.79
N ARG A 12 4.24 5.49 33.98
CA ARG A 12 5.07 5.17 35.15
C ARG A 12 4.85 3.73 35.61
N LEU A 13 3.59 3.29 35.73
CA LEU A 13 3.26 1.92 36.16
C LEU A 13 3.77 0.87 35.19
N VAL A 14 3.63 1.10 33.88
CA VAL A 14 4.17 0.18 32.86
C VAL A 14 5.70 0.12 32.91
N ARG A 15 6.37 1.23 33.23
CA ARG A 15 7.83 1.24 33.41
C ARG A 15 8.27 0.46 34.64
N GLN A 16 7.58 0.64 35.76
CA GLN A 16 7.83 -0.12 36.99
C GLN A 16 7.63 -1.63 36.76
N TRP A 17 6.58 -2.00 36.05
CA TRP A 17 6.35 -3.39 35.67
C TRP A 17 7.51 -3.97 34.84
N ARG A 18 7.98 -3.26 33.81
CA ARG A 18 9.13 -3.69 32.99
C ARG A 18 10.41 -3.90 33.79
N GLN A 19 10.57 -3.18 34.91
CA GLN A 19 11.72 -3.32 35.82
C GLN A 19 11.52 -4.43 36.85
N SER A 20 10.28 -4.75 37.21
CA SER A 20 9.94 -5.78 38.21
C SER A 20 10.19 -7.22 37.74
N GLY A 21 10.16 -7.48 36.44
CA GLY A 21 10.26 -8.84 35.88
C GLY A 21 9.04 -9.74 36.15
N GLU A 22 8.00 -9.24 36.80
CA GLU A 22 6.76 -9.97 37.05
C GLU A 22 5.92 -10.13 35.77
N SER A 23 4.98 -11.09 35.77
CA SER A 23 3.96 -11.18 34.72
C SER A 23 2.97 -10.01 34.78
N GLN A 24 2.40 -9.62 33.64
CA GLN A 24 1.41 -8.53 33.57
C GLN A 24 0.21 -8.76 34.50
N ALA A 25 -0.23 -10.02 34.64
CA ALA A 25 -1.35 -10.38 35.48
C ALA A 25 -1.02 -10.27 36.98
N SER A 26 0.19 -10.67 37.39
CA SER A 26 0.68 -10.51 38.77
C SER A 26 0.75 -9.05 39.17
N PHE A 27 1.41 -8.25 38.33
CA PHE A 27 1.60 -6.83 38.57
C PHE A 27 0.27 -6.06 38.62
N ALA A 28 -0.66 -6.37 37.72
CA ALA A 28 -1.99 -5.75 37.71
C ALA A 28 -2.77 -6.05 39.00
N ARG A 29 -2.70 -7.29 39.52
CA ARG A 29 -3.35 -7.66 40.78
C ARG A 29 -2.73 -6.95 41.98
N HIS A 30 -1.40 -6.92 42.09
CA HIS A 30 -0.69 -6.23 43.18
C HIS A 30 -1.03 -4.74 43.24
N HIS A 31 -1.19 -4.09 42.08
CA HIS A 31 -1.53 -2.68 42.00
C HIS A 31 -3.04 -2.39 41.91
N GLN A 32 -3.90 -3.40 42.11
CA GLN A 32 -5.37 -3.30 42.06
C GLN A 32 -5.90 -2.68 40.75
N ILE A 33 -5.26 -3.01 39.63
CA ILE A 33 -5.65 -2.57 38.29
C ILE A 33 -6.34 -3.75 37.58
N PRO A 34 -7.48 -3.53 36.91
CA PRO A 34 -8.07 -4.58 36.09
C PRO A 34 -7.09 -5.07 35.03
N THR A 35 -6.91 -6.39 34.91
CA THR A 35 -5.90 -6.99 34.03
C THR A 35 -6.05 -6.52 32.58
N TRP A 36 -7.28 -6.41 32.08
CA TRP A 36 -7.57 -5.88 30.75
C TRP A 36 -7.10 -4.44 30.56
N THR A 37 -7.31 -3.58 31.56
CA THR A 37 -6.87 -2.18 31.54
C THR A 37 -5.36 -2.08 31.48
N PHE A 38 -4.66 -2.89 32.28
CA PHE A 38 -3.19 -2.91 32.28
C PHE A 38 -2.62 -3.44 30.95
N TRP A 39 -3.22 -4.51 30.41
CA TRP A 39 -2.88 -5.02 29.09
C TRP A 39 -3.05 -3.96 27.99
N TYR A 40 -4.18 -3.25 28.01
CA TYR A 40 -4.47 -2.16 27.08
C TYR A 40 -3.40 -1.06 27.16
N TRP A 41 -2.97 -0.69 28.37
CA TRP A 41 -1.90 0.30 28.58
C TRP A 41 -0.56 -0.15 28.01
N CYS A 42 -0.17 -1.41 28.25
CA CYS A 42 1.04 -1.99 27.68
C CYS A 42 1.02 -1.97 26.15
N ARG A 43 -0.10 -2.38 25.54
CA ARG A 43 -0.28 -2.38 24.08
C ARG A 43 -0.22 -0.96 23.51
N LYS A 44 -0.93 -0.01 24.13
CA LYS A 44 -0.96 1.39 23.70
C LYS A 44 0.43 2.03 23.71
N LEU A 45 1.17 1.89 24.81
CA LEU A 45 2.51 2.46 24.94
C LEU A 45 3.53 1.78 24.02
N ALA A 46 3.36 0.50 23.70
CA ALA A 46 4.19 -0.18 22.71
C ALA A 46 3.94 0.33 21.28
N ALA A 47 2.69 0.66 20.94
CA ALA A 47 2.35 1.27 19.65
C ALA A 47 2.87 2.71 19.53
N GLU A 48 2.71 3.52 20.58
CA GLU A 48 3.26 4.89 20.61
C GLU A 48 4.80 4.89 20.51
N ALA A 49 5.48 3.96 21.20
CA ALA A 49 6.94 3.83 21.11
C ALA A 49 7.43 3.43 19.70
N LYS A 50 6.63 2.67 18.93
CA LYS A 50 6.94 2.34 17.53
C LYS A 50 6.79 3.54 16.61
N LEU A 51 5.81 4.41 16.86
CA LEU A 51 5.59 5.63 16.07
C LEU A 51 6.67 6.68 16.33
N THR A 52 7.26 6.73 17.53
CA THR A 52 8.37 7.66 17.85
C THR A 52 9.77 7.13 17.48
N ARG A 53 9.89 5.87 17.07
CA ARG A 53 11.14 5.33 16.51
C ARG A 53 11.20 5.71 15.03
N ASP A 54 11.44 6.99 14.78
CA ASP A 54 11.65 7.59 13.46
C ASP A 54 13.03 7.21 12.88
N ASP A 55 13.25 5.92 12.65
CA ASP A 55 14.24 5.41 11.66
C ASP A 55 13.53 4.70 10.49
N VAL A 56 12.20 4.74 10.43
CA VAL A 56 11.46 4.33 9.24
C VAL A 56 11.21 5.60 8.42
N PRO A 57 11.95 5.85 7.32
CA PRO A 57 11.68 6.99 6.47
C PRO A 57 10.22 6.95 6.04
N ALA A 58 9.51 8.06 6.25
CA ALA A 58 8.12 8.19 5.80
C ALA A 58 8.04 7.80 4.32
N PRO A 59 7.02 7.01 3.91
CA PRO A 59 6.88 6.62 2.53
C PRO A 59 6.79 7.88 1.66
N THR A 60 7.85 8.12 0.88
CA THR A 60 7.95 9.27 -0.01
C THR A 60 7.47 8.84 -1.39
N PHE A 61 6.48 9.54 -1.92
CA PHE A 61 6.03 9.31 -3.29
C PHE A 61 7.12 9.73 -4.27
N VAL A 62 7.42 8.87 -5.23
CA VAL A 62 8.35 9.17 -6.33
C VAL A 62 7.53 9.72 -7.50
N PRO A 63 7.94 10.84 -8.13
CA PRO A 63 7.24 11.38 -9.29
C PRO A 63 7.37 10.42 -10.48
N VAL A 64 6.23 9.96 -10.99
CA VAL A 64 6.14 9.15 -12.21
C VAL A 64 5.92 10.10 -13.39
N ARG A 65 6.82 10.08 -14.37
CA ARG A 65 6.58 10.74 -15.65
C ARG A 65 5.71 9.82 -16.50
N MET A 66 4.47 10.23 -16.72
CA MET A 66 3.61 9.61 -17.73
C MET A 66 4.26 9.85 -19.10
N ALA A 67 4.59 8.78 -19.83
CA ALA A 67 4.83 8.93 -21.25
C ALA A 67 3.56 9.53 -21.84
N ALA A 68 3.69 10.64 -22.56
CA ALA A 68 2.60 11.16 -23.37
C ALA A 68 2.39 10.18 -24.52
N ASP A 69 1.70 9.08 -24.26
CA ASP A 69 1.09 8.29 -25.31
C ASP A 69 -0.06 9.13 -25.85
N THR A 70 0.25 9.93 -26.86
CA THR A 70 -0.71 10.10 -27.95
C THR A 70 -0.52 8.85 -28.81
N PRO A 71 -1.27 7.75 -28.61
CA PRO A 71 -1.25 6.69 -29.59
C PRO A 71 -1.75 7.32 -30.89
N ALA A 72 -0.89 7.36 -31.91
CA ALA A 72 -1.35 7.62 -33.26
C ALA A 72 -2.56 6.69 -33.52
N PRO A 73 -3.64 7.15 -34.15
CA PRO A 73 -4.82 6.32 -34.30
C PRO A 73 -4.43 5.05 -35.08
N VAL A 74 -4.51 3.90 -34.41
CA VAL A 74 -4.24 2.59 -34.99
C VAL A 74 -5.57 1.87 -35.13
N ILE A 75 -5.93 1.52 -36.35
CA ILE A 75 -7.03 0.59 -36.61
C ILE A 75 -6.47 -0.81 -36.45
N GLU A 76 -7.01 -1.56 -35.50
CA GLU A 76 -6.69 -2.97 -35.31
C GLU A 76 -7.75 -3.86 -35.98
N ILE A 77 -7.30 -4.81 -36.79
CA ILE A 77 -8.17 -5.83 -37.42
C ILE A 77 -7.71 -7.20 -36.95
N VAL A 78 -8.62 -7.95 -36.32
CA VAL A 78 -8.38 -9.35 -35.91
C VAL A 78 -8.96 -10.28 -36.97
N LEU A 79 -8.13 -11.14 -37.55
CA LEU A 79 -8.54 -12.13 -38.54
C LEU A 79 -9.02 -13.42 -37.86
N SER A 80 -9.79 -14.23 -38.57
CA SER A 80 -10.31 -15.52 -38.06
C SER A 80 -9.22 -16.53 -37.71
N GLY A 81 -8.01 -16.39 -38.27
CA GLY A 81 -6.82 -17.19 -37.93
C GLY A 81 -6.11 -16.75 -36.64
N GLY A 82 -6.58 -15.68 -35.99
CA GLY A 82 -5.96 -15.11 -34.79
C GLY A 82 -4.83 -14.12 -35.10
N GLU A 83 -4.52 -13.87 -36.37
CA GLU A 83 -3.58 -12.80 -36.74
C GLU A 83 -4.20 -11.42 -36.50
N ARG A 84 -3.35 -10.45 -36.12
CA ARG A 84 -3.74 -9.08 -35.79
C ARG A 84 -3.01 -8.12 -36.71
N LEU A 85 -3.75 -7.30 -37.45
CA LEU A 85 -3.22 -6.27 -38.32
C LEU A 85 -3.41 -4.90 -37.68
N HIS A 86 -2.31 -4.16 -37.54
CA HIS A 86 -2.32 -2.79 -37.01
C HIS A 86 -2.05 -1.79 -38.14
N ILE A 87 -3.05 -0.97 -38.46
CA ILE A 87 -2.95 0.08 -39.48
C ILE A 87 -2.80 1.42 -38.78
N ARG A 88 -1.63 2.05 -38.92
CA ARG A 88 -1.36 3.40 -38.40
C ARG A 88 -2.02 4.46 -39.29
N ALA A 89 -2.26 5.65 -38.74
CA ALA A 89 -2.85 6.79 -39.44
C ALA A 89 -2.08 7.20 -40.70
N GLU A 90 -0.76 7.03 -40.71
CA GLU A 90 0.13 7.38 -41.81
C GLU A 90 0.25 6.28 -42.87
N ALA A 91 -0.49 5.17 -42.73
CA ALA A 91 -0.42 4.08 -43.68
C ALA A 91 -1.02 4.49 -45.04
N SER A 92 -0.28 4.22 -46.12
CA SER A 92 -0.78 4.42 -47.48
C SER A 92 -2.01 3.57 -47.74
N ALA A 93 -3.07 4.18 -48.26
CA ALA A 93 -4.31 3.51 -48.62
C ALA A 93 -4.09 2.38 -49.66
N ASP A 94 -3.12 2.56 -50.56
CA ASP A 94 -2.78 1.56 -51.58
C ASP A 94 -2.14 0.31 -50.94
N LEU A 95 -1.27 0.52 -49.96
CA LEU A 95 -0.63 -0.57 -49.22
C LEU A 95 -1.65 -1.36 -48.41
N VAL A 96 -2.55 -0.67 -47.70
CA VAL A 96 -3.64 -1.32 -46.95
C VAL A 96 -4.54 -2.12 -47.89
N ARG A 97 -4.88 -1.56 -49.06
CA ARG A 97 -5.71 -2.26 -50.06
C ARG A 97 -5.01 -3.50 -50.62
N ALA A 98 -3.71 -3.42 -50.89
CA ALA A 98 -2.92 -4.56 -51.37
C ALA A 98 -2.88 -5.69 -50.32
N VAL A 99 -2.64 -5.35 -49.05
CA VAL A 99 -2.67 -6.32 -47.94
C VAL A 99 -4.05 -6.97 -47.81
N MET A 100 -5.12 -6.18 -47.82
CA MET A 100 -6.49 -6.71 -47.73
C MET A 100 -6.84 -7.61 -48.93
N THR A 101 -6.33 -7.30 -50.11
CA THR A 101 -6.53 -8.14 -51.31
C THR A 101 -5.79 -9.47 -51.18
N ALA A 102 -4.54 -9.44 -50.73
CA ALA A 102 -3.74 -10.64 -50.50
C ALA A 102 -4.33 -11.54 -49.40
N LEU A 103 -4.89 -10.95 -48.33
CA LEU A 103 -5.56 -11.70 -47.27
C LEU A 103 -6.87 -12.34 -47.74
N ARG A 104 -7.67 -11.65 -48.56
CA ARG A 104 -8.90 -12.21 -49.13
C ARG A 104 -8.66 -13.34 -50.12
N ALA A 105 -7.55 -13.32 -50.86
CA ALA A 105 -7.20 -14.39 -51.80
C ALA A 105 -6.79 -15.71 -51.13
N ARG A 106 -6.57 -15.69 -49.81
CA ARG A 106 -6.19 -16.87 -49.00
C ARG A 106 -7.38 -17.51 -48.26
N CYS A 107 -8.55 -16.89 -48.28
CA CYS A 107 -9.81 -17.44 -47.77
C CYS A 107 -10.57 -18.13 -48.92
#